data_AF-A0A967M089-F1
#
_entry.id   AF-A0A967M089-F1
#
_cell.length_a   1.000
_cell.length_b   1.000
_cell.length_c   1.000
_cell.angle_alpha   90.00
_cell.angle_beta   90.00
_cell.angle_gamma   90.00
#
_symmetry.space_group_name_H-M   'P 1'
#
loop_
_entity.id
_entity.type
_entity.pdbx_description
1 polymer ?
#
loop_
_entity_poly.entity_id
_entity_poly.type
_entity_poly.pdbx_seq_one_letter_code
_entity_poly.pdbx_strand_id
1 'polypeptide(L)'
;IAEIEARIRTGPAFSSQLADGLSPTEIMQQVFTGYAISPPETTPLTFRCRCNRQQVANMLKTLDRPAAAELAQQGEEVEVTCEYCRQAYHFSPEELDEPGS
;
A
#
# COMPACT_ATOMS: atom_id res chain seq x y z
N ILE A 1 26.45 23.13 9.33
CA ILE A 1 25.77 21.83 9.54
C ILE A 1 25.20 21.72 10.94
N ALA A 2 25.97 21.99 12.02
CA ALA A 2 25.50 21.93 13.40
C ALA A 2 24.16 22.66 13.68
N GLU A 3 23.96 23.83 13.06
CA GLU A 3 22.70 24.58 13.17
C GLU A 3 21.49 23.85 12.56
N ILE A 4 21.67 23.23 11.39
CA ILE A 4 20.62 22.44 10.72
C ILE A 4 20.27 21.21 11.57
N GLU A 5 21.28 20.51 12.10
CA GLU A 5 21.08 19.36 13.00
C GLU A 5 20.33 19.74 14.27
N ALA A 6 20.64 20.91 14.85
CA ALA A 6 19.93 21.42 16.02
C ALA A 6 18.44 21.65 15.70
N ARG A 7 18.13 22.29 14.56
CA ARG A 7 16.75 22.55 14.12
C ARG A 7 15.95 21.26 13.89
N ILE A 8 16.56 20.24 13.27
CA ILE A 8 15.90 18.94 13.07
C ILE A 8 15.61 18.28 14.42
N ARG A 9 16.51 18.42 15.40
CA ARG A 9 16.40 17.76 16.71
C ARG A 9 15.40 18.45 17.64
N THR A 10 15.33 19.77 17.62
CA THR A 10 14.48 20.57 18.51
C THR A 10 13.15 20.97 17.89
N GLY A 11 13.00 20.79 16.56
CA GLY A 11 11.78 21.12 15.85
C GLY A 11 10.60 20.19 16.19
N PRO A 12 9.37 20.57 15.82
CA PRO A 12 8.20 19.73 15.98
C PRO A 12 8.31 18.46 15.12
N ALA A 13 7.61 17.40 15.51
CA ALA A 13 7.59 16.15 14.77
C ALA A 13 7.11 16.38 13.33
N PHE A 14 7.76 15.71 12.37
CA PHE A 14 7.44 15.85 10.95
C PHE A 14 5.97 15.51 10.63
N SER A 15 5.43 14.48 11.28
CA SER A 15 4.02 14.09 11.15
C SER A 15 3.05 15.17 11.63
N SER A 16 3.36 15.87 12.73
CA SER A 16 2.54 16.96 13.24
C SER A 16 2.52 18.14 12.27
N GLN A 17 3.68 18.50 11.70
CA GLN A 17 3.75 19.58 10.71
C GLN A 17 2.94 19.28 9.44
N LEU A 18 3.00 18.03 8.95
CA LEU A 18 2.14 17.60 7.83
C LEU A 18 0.65 17.65 8.21
N ALA A 19 0.30 17.25 9.43
CA ALA A 19 -1.08 17.31 9.92
C ALA A 19 -1.60 18.75 10.07
N ASP A 20 -0.71 19.69 10.40
CA ASP A 20 -0.99 21.13 10.44
C ASP A 20 -1.09 21.76 9.03
N GLY A 21 -0.94 20.96 7.97
CA GLY A 21 -1.14 21.36 6.58
C GLY A 21 0.10 21.91 5.89
N LEU A 22 1.28 21.86 6.54
CA LEU A 22 2.52 22.27 5.89
C LEU A 22 2.91 21.28 4.80
N SER A 23 3.31 21.79 3.65
CA SER A 23 3.89 20.98 2.59
C SER A 23 5.32 20.53 2.95
N PRO A 24 5.81 19.40 2.40
CA PRO A 24 7.20 18.98 2.57
C PRO A 24 8.22 20.06 2.19
N THR A 25 7.92 20.89 1.18
CA THR A 25 8.78 22.00 0.75
C THR A 25 8.86 23.10 1.81
N GLU A 26 7.74 23.48 2.43
CA GLU A 26 7.72 24.47 3.51
C GLU A 26 8.49 23.99 4.74
N ILE A 27 8.32 22.71 5.11
CA ILE A 27 9.07 22.10 6.23
C ILE A 27 10.58 22.14 5.93
N MET A 28 10.98 21.81 4.71
CA MET A 28 12.38 21.90 4.27
C MET A 28 12.90 23.35 4.35
N GLN A 29 12.14 24.32 3.87
CA GLN A 29 12.51 25.75 3.93
C GLN A 29 12.75 26.22 5.36
N GLN A 30 11.93 25.76 6.32
CA GLN A 30 12.11 26.06 7.74
C GLN A 30 13.43 25.50 8.28
N VAL A 31 13.72 24.22 8.02
CA VAL A 31 14.96 23.55 8.46
C VAL A 31 16.20 24.26 7.92
N PHE A 32 16.17 24.64 6.64
CA PHE A 32 17.29 25.26 5.92
C PHE A 32 17.21 26.80 5.87
N THR A 33 16.46 27.44 6.77
CA THR A 33 16.40 28.91 6.85
C THR A 33 17.79 29.54 6.89
N GLY A 34 18.07 30.50 6.01
CA GLY A 34 19.39 31.16 5.90
C GLY A 34 20.35 30.49 4.91
N TYR A 35 19.93 29.41 4.25
CA TYR A 35 20.69 28.74 3.21
C TYR A 35 19.96 28.81 1.86
N ALA A 36 20.71 28.92 0.77
CA ALA A 36 20.15 28.81 -0.57
C ALA A 36 19.82 27.34 -0.86
N ILE A 37 18.57 27.06 -1.23
CA ILE A 37 18.10 25.73 -1.60
C ILE A 37 17.67 25.76 -3.05
N SER A 38 18.09 24.78 -3.84
CA SER A 38 17.58 24.61 -5.19
C SER A 38 16.08 24.28 -5.16
N PRO A 39 15.29 24.73 -6.15
CA PRO A 39 13.88 24.36 -6.25
C PRO A 39 13.73 22.84 -6.26
N PRO A 40 12.86 22.25 -5.42
CA PRO A 40 12.64 20.82 -5.44
C PRO A 40 11.86 20.41 -6.69
N GLU A 41 12.23 19.25 -7.26
CA GLU A 41 11.40 18.58 -8.26
C GLU A 41 10.23 17.87 -7.57
N THR A 42 9.08 17.83 -8.25
CA THR A 42 7.87 17.20 -7.73
C THR A 42 7.47 16.01 -8.58
N THR A 43 7.24 14.87 -7.94
CA THR A 43 6.70 13.66 -8.58
C THR A 43 5.40 13.27 -7.88
N PRO A 44 4.28 13.10 -8.61
CA PRO A 44 3.03 12.65 -7.99
C PRO A 44 3.20 11.23 -7.47
N LEU A 45 2.85 11.01 -6.21
CA LEU A 45 2.86 9.70 -5.58
C LEU A 45 1.42 9.20 -5.44
N THR A 46 1.21 7.94 -5.81
CA THR A 46 -0.06 7.24 -5.59
C THR A 46 0.23 5.89 -4.98
N PHE A 47 -0.64 5.45 -4.07
CA PHE A 47 -0.68 4.05 -3.68
C PHE A 47 -1.15 3.21 -4.87
N ARG A 48 -0.45 2.13 -5.18
CA ARG A 48 -0.83 1.20 -6.25
C ARG A 48 -0.46 -0.24 -5.89
N CYS A 49 -1.47 -1.10 -5.75
CA CYS A 49 -1.27 -2.54 -5.67
C CYS A 49 -1.39 -3.19 -7.06
N ARG A 50 -0.69 -4.30 -7.27
CA ARG A 50 -0.73 -5.06 -8.54
C ARG A 50 -1.67 -6.26 -8.49
N CYS A 51 -2.26 -6.56 -7.33
CA CYS A 51 -3.21 -7.66 -7.21
C CYS A 51 -4.39 -7.45 -8.16
N ASN A 52 -4.90 -8.55 -8.69
CA ASN A 52 -6.12 -8.57 -9.48
C ASN A 52 -6.77 -9.94 -9.33
N ARG A 53 -8.05 -10.03 -9.73
CA ARG A 53 -8.86 -11.24 -9.61
C ARG A 53 -8.18 -12.46 -10.25
N GLN A 54 -7.57 -12.29 -11.43
CA GLN A 54 -6.92 -13.39 -12.15
C GLN A 54 -5.70 -13.95 -11.40
N GLN A 55 -4.85 -13.08 -10.86
CA GLN A 55 -3.69 -13.50 -10.06
C GLN A 55 -4.11 -14.24 -8.80
N VAL A 56 -5.16 -13.76 -8.12
CA VAL A 56 -5.70 -14.40 -6.92
C VAL A 56 -6.35 -15.74 -7.24
N ALA A 57 -7.12 -15.84 -8.34
CA ALA A 57 -7.69 -17.10 -8.81
C ALA A 57 -6.60 -18.13 -9.14
N ASN A 58 -5.56 -17.73 -9.86
CA ASN A 58 -4.44 -18.60 -10.20
C ASN A 58 -3.71 -19.09 -8.94
N MET A 59 -3.51 -18.22 -7.95
CA MET A 59 -2.94 -18.61 -6.65
C MET A 59 -3.81 -19.65 -5.94
N LEU A 60 -5.13 -19.44 -5.89
CA LEU A 60 -6.07 -20.38 -5.27
C LEU A 60 -6.01 -21.76 -5.93
N LYS A 61 -5.87 -21.82 -7.26
CA LYS A 61 -5.72 -23.09 -8.00
C LYS A 61 -4.43 -23.85 -7.70
N THR A 62 -3.38 -23.17 -7.22
CA THR A 62 -2.11 -23.81 -6.84
C THR A 62 -2.08 -24.34 -5.40
N LEU A 63 -3.02 -23.89 -4.56
CA LEU A 63 -3.19 -24.46 -3.24
C LEU A 63 -3.80 -25.85 -3.41
N ASP A 64 -3.16 -26.87 -2.85
CA ASP A 64 -3.59 -28.25 -3.01
C ASP A 64 -5.10 -28.38 -2.72
N ARG A 65 -5.76 -29.06 -3.65
CA ARG A 65 -7.21 -29.21 -3.81
C ARG A 65 -8.06 -29.45 -2.55
N PRO A 66 -7.64 -30.12 -1.45
CA PRO A 66 -8.56 -30.37 -0.33
C PRO A 66 -9.23 -29.11 0.23
N ALA A 67 -8.51 -28.01 0.44
CA ALA A 67 -9.10 -26.83 1.10
C ALA A 67 -10.13 -26.12 0.21
N ALA A 68 -9.79 -25.87 -1.06
CA ALA A 68 -10.71 -25.22 -1.98
C ALA A 68 -11.90 -26.11 -2.37
N ALA A 69 -11.67 -27.42 -2.54
CA ALA A 69 -12.73 -28.39 -2.86
C ALA A 69 -13.66 -28.67 -1.67
N GLU A 70 -13.16 -28.58 -0.42
CA GLU A 70 -14.00 -28.65 0.78
C GLU A 70 -14.89 -27.41 0.92
N LEU A 71 -14.35 -26.21 0.68
CA LEU A 71 -15.13 -24.96 0.67
C LEU A 71 -16.18 -24.97 -0.45
N ALA A 72 -15.82 -25.46 -1.65
CA ALA A 72 -16.73 -25.65 -2.77
C ALA A 72 -17.88 -26.63 -2.44
N GLN A 73 -17.58 -27.74 -1.76
CA GLN A 73 -18.59 -28.74 -1.36
C GLN A 73 -19.58 -28.21 -0.31
N GLN A 74 -19.17 -27.23 0.50
CA GLN A 74 -20.04 -26.57 1.47
C GLN A 74 -20.95 -25.52 0.82
N GLY A 75 -20.72 -25.20 -0.47
CA GLY A 75 -21.50 -24.19 -1.21
C GLY A 75 -21.24 -22.77 -0.72
N GLU A 76 -20.15 -22.54 0.01
CA GLU A 76 -19.79 -21.23 0.57
C GLU A 76 -18.81 -20.52 -0.35
N GLU A 77 -19.02 -19.22 -0.57
CA GLU A 77 -18.08 -18.38 -1.33
C GLU A 77 -16.74 -18.29 -0.62
N VAL A 78 -15.65 -18.37 -1.39
CA VAL A 78 -14.30 -18.19 -0.85
C VAL A 78 -13.93 -16.70 -0.92
N GLU A 79 -13.74 -16.07 0.23
CA GLU A 79 -13.18 -14.72 0.33
C GLU A 79 -11.66 -14.76 0.50
N VAL A 80 -10.94 -14.09 -0.41
CA VAL A 80 -9.50 -13.84 -0.28
C VAL A 80 -9.25 -12.35 -0.15
N THR A 81 -8.60 -11.97 0.95
CA THR A 81 -8.15 -10.58 1.14
C THR A 81 -6.68 -10.44 0.74
N CYS A 82 -6.36 -9.42 -0.06
CA CYS A 82 -4.98 -9.08 -0.35
C CYS A 82 -4.29 -8.47 0.89
N GLU A 83 -3.21 -9.08 1.38
CA GLU A 83 -2.48 -8.58 2.55
C GLU A 83 -1.82 -7.20 2.35
N TYR A 84 -1.64 -6.75 1.10
CA TYR A 84 -1.04 -5.44 0.80
C TYR A 84 -2.05 -4.30 0.69
N CYS A 85 -3.14 -4.50 -0.04
CA CYS A 85 -4.13 -3.45 -0.29
C CYS A 85 -5.47 -3.68 0.40
N ARG A 86 -5.64 -4.82 1.06
CA ARG A 86 -6.85 -5.23 1.77
C ARG A 86 -8.10 -5.33 0.88
N GLN A 87 -7.93 -5.36 -0.44
CA GLN A 87 -9.01 -5.67 -1.36
C GLN A 87 -9.46 -7.12 -1.17
N ALA A 88 -10.75 -7.32 -0.96
CA ALA A 88 -11.39 -8.62 -0.90
C ALA A 88 -11.79 -9.09 -2.31
N TYR A 89 -11.58 -10.38 -2.57
CA TYR A 89 -11.98 -11.07 -3.78
C TYR A 89 -12.82 -12.28 -3.40
N HIS A 90 -14.05 -12.33 -3.89
CA HIS A 90 -14.98 -13.45 -3.68
C HIS A 90 -14.97 -14.37 -4.89
N PHE A 91 -14.85 -15.68 -4.68
CA PHE A 91 -14.88 -16.69 -5.73
C PHE A 91 -15.96 -17.71 -5.43
N SER A 92 -16.77 -18.02 -6.44
CA SER A 92 -17.74 -19.10 -6.33
C SER A 92 -17.05 -20.47 -6.46
N PRO A 93 -17.66 -21.56 -5.93
CA PRO A 93 -17.18 -22.92 -6.13
C PRO A 93 -16.87 -23.26 -7.59
N GLU A 94 -17.73 -22.82 -8.51
CA GLU A 94 -17.60 -23.09 -9.95
C GLU A 94 -16.36 -22.42 -10.56
N GLU A 95 -16.01 -21.20 -10.11
CA GLU A 95 -14.82 -20.47 -10.60
C GLU A 95 -13.49 -21.13 -10.16
N LEU A 96 -13.54 -21.93 -9.11
CA LEU A 96 -12.38 -22.67 -8.58
C LEU A 96 -12.22 -24.04 -9.23
N ASP A 97 -13.31 -24.64 -9.73
CA ASP A 97 -13.32 -25.94 -10.40
C ASP A 97 -12.95 -25.90 -11.90
N GLU A 98 -13.00 -24.74 -12.56
CA GLU A 98 -12.61 -24.65 -13.97
C GLU A 98 -11.09 -24.86 -14.16
N PRO A 99 -10.64 -25.88 -14.92
CA PRO A 99 -9.24 -26.04 -15.28
C PRO A 99 -8.82 -24.84 -16.15
N GLY A 100 -7.82 -24.09 -15.68
CA GLY A 100 -7.41 -22.83 -16.29
C GLY A 100 -7.19 -22.93 -17.80
N SER A 101 -7.83 -22.02 -18.55
CA SER A 101 -7.43 -21.65 -19.91
C SER A 101 -6.29 -20.64 -19.88
#